data_AF-A0AAD6I6K6-F1
#
_entry.id   AF-A0AAD6I6K6-F1
#
_cell.length_a   1.000
_cell.length_b   1.000
_cell.length_c   1.000
_cell.angle_alpha   90.00
_cell.angle_beta   90.00
_cell.angle_gamma   90.00
#
_symmetry.space_group_name_H-M   'P 1'
#
loop_
_entity.id
_entity.type
_entity.pdbx_description
1 polymer ?
#
loop_
_entity_poly.entity_id
_entity_poly.type
_entity_poly.pdbx_seq_one_letter_code
_entity_poly.pdbx_strand_id
1 'polypeptide(L)'
;MVNFTIVNGQVYTPGLAIIDAPQPNTPLGGDNLQVAIDVSGNGQLPWPPSSNTDSSTLFNDIRLFLTSESLSHNFTISNGTTPSANTSYIGPVLGLEPSSTVKHVNWVWPKCLVGDGSDSKSDSDRGAYNISMHQSFRWNGTDYYTVFQLPISVTNSIPESDERVDCALLENEVMSVAEVDESSDSLPGQPWVEGVSTTDSSASPTQTGMGLRSHSGSRRMAGIAIAATMILHFFS
;
A
#
# COMPACT_ATOMS: atom_id res chain seq x y z
N MET A 1 5.25 11.74 -4.04
CA MET A 1 4.88 10.53 -4.80
C MET A 1 5.82 9.44 -4.34
N VAL A 2 5.29 8.36 -3.76
CA VAL A 2 6.11 7.21 -3.36
C VAL A 2 6.47 6.44 -4.61
N ASN A 3 7.75 6.16 -4.78
CA ASN A 3 8.26 5.54 -5.99
C ASN A 3 8.50 4.05 -5.72
N PHE A 4 7.90 3.17 -6.53
CA PHE A 4 7.98 1.73 -6.33
C PHE A 4 8.92 1.09 -7.35
N THR A 5 9.75 0.16 -6.88
CA THR A 5 10.48 -0.76 -7.75
C THR A 5 9.61 -1.99 -7.96
N ILE A 6 8.90 -2.04 -9.09
CA ILE A 6 8.05 -3.18 -9.46
C ILE A 6 8.68 -3.94 -10.60
N VAL A 7 8.95 -5.23 -10.42
CA VAL A 7 9.50 -6.10 -11.47
C VAL A 7 8.62 -7.35 -11.57
N ASN A 8 8.09 -7.63 -12.75
CA ASN A 8 7.21 -8.79 -13.00
C ASN A 8 6.01 -8.91 -12.05
N GLY A 9 5.48 -7.77 -11.58
CA GLY A 9 4.36 -7.74 -10.63
C GLY A 9 4.78 -7.93 -9.17
N GLN A 10 6.06 -8.01 -8.85
CA GLN A 10 6.55 -8.02 -7.47
C GLN A 10 6.99 -6.61 -7.05
N VAL A 11 6.65 -6.22 -5.83
CA VAL A 11 7.04 -4.92 -5.26
C VAL A 11 8.29 -5.13 -4.39
N TYR A 12 9.41 -4.62 -4.86
CA TYR A 12 10.68 -4.70 -4.14
C TYR A 12 10.71 -3.57 -3.10
N THR A 13 10.82 -3.95 -1.83
CA THR A 13 10.94 -2.96 -0.77
C THR A 13 12.37 -2.41 -0.72
N PRO A 14 12.62 -1.33 0.05
CA PRO A 14 13.97 -0.87 0.36
C PRO A 14 14.82 -1.89 1.14
N GLY A 15 14.22 -2.95 1.69
CA GLY A 15 14.89 -4.00 2.45
C GLY A 15 15.12 -5.28 1.65
N LEU A 16 15.19 -6.41 2.36
CA LEU A 16 15.40 -7.74 1.75
C LEU A 16 14.09 -8.39 1.29
N ALA A 17 12.95 -8.07 1.91
CA ALA A 17 11.69 -8.72 1.54
C ALA A 17 11.13 -8.16 0.23
N ILE A 18 10.35 -8.98 -0.47
CA ILE A 18 9.62 -8.60 -1.67
C ILE A 18 8.14 -8.88 -1.41
N ILE A 19 7.27 -7.94 -1.79
CA ILE A 19 5.81 -8.14 -1.68
C ILE A 19 5.30 -8.66 -3.03
N ASP A 20 4.78 -9.89 -3.02
CA ASP A 20 4.13 -10.49 -4.18
C ASP A 20 2.67 -10.01 -4.32
N ALA A 21 2.02 -9.75 -3.18
CA ALA A 21 0.67 -9.18 -3.12
C ALA A 21 0.41 -8.49 -1.77
N PRO A 22 -0.45 -7.44 -1.73
CA PRO A 22 -1.20 -6.88 -2.86
C PRO A 22 -0.36 -5.92 -3.72
N GLN A 23 -0.91 -5.48 -4.85
CA GLN A 23 -0.30 -4.39 -5.64
C GLN A 23 -0.58 -3.03 -5.00
N PRO A 24 0.26 -2.00 -5.24
CA PRO A 24 -0.01 -0.66 -4.76
C PRO A 24 -1.38 -0.14 -5.22
N ASN A 25 -2.07 0.56 -4.32
CA ASN A 25 -3.40 1.13 -4.49
C ASN A 25 -4.52 0.12 -4.75
N THR A 26 -4.31 -1.16 -4.42
CA THR A 26 -5.37 -2.18 -4.57
C THR A 26 -6.53 -1.87 -3.61
N PRO A 27 -7.80 -1.87 -4.09
CA PRO A 27 -8.95 -1.86 -3.22
C PRO A 27 -9.14 -3.24 -2.58
N LEU A 28 -9.20 -3.27 -1.25
CA LEU A 28 -9.23 -4.48 -0.43
C LEU A 28 -10.47 -4.50 0.47
N GLY A 29 -10.82 -5.71 0.90
CA GLY A 29 -11.97 -6.05 1.74
C GLY A 29 -12.03 -7.57 1.93
N GLY A 30 -13.23 -8.11 2.13
CA GLY A 30 -13.46 -9.53 2.38
C GLY A 30 -13.25 -9.91 3.86
N ASP A 31 -12.98 -11.18 4.11
CA ASP A 31 -12.81 -11.69 5.47
C ASP A 31 -11.47 -11.26 6.08
N ASN A 32 -10.41 -11.28 5.26
CA ASN A 32 -9.05 -11.02 5.68
C ASN A 32 -8.31 -10.05 4.76
N LEU A 33 -7.35 -9.33 5.34
CA LEU A 33 -6.22 -8.75 4.62
C LEU A 33 -5.20 -9.85 4.33
N GLN A 34 -4.93 -10.07 3.05
CA GLN A 34 -3.94 -11.04 2.59
C GLN A 34 -2.70 -10.31 2.07
N VAL A 35 -1.53 -10.66 2.62
CA VAL A 35 -0.23 -10.16 2.17
C VAL A 35 0.67 -11.35 1.90
N ALA A 36 1.27 -11.41 0.71
CA ALA A 36 2.23 -12.43 0.32
C ALA A 36 3.62 -11.81 0.25
N ILE A 37 4.56 -12.36 1.03
CA ILE A 37 5.90 -11.79 1.22
C ILE A 37 6.95 -12.86 0.87
N ASP A 38 7.72 -12.64 -0.19
CA ASP A 38 8.90 -13.44 -0.50
C ASP A 38 10.07 -13.00 0.40
N VAL A 39 10.60 -13.95 1.16
CA VAL A 39 11.75 -13.78 2.07
C VAL A 39 13.00 -14.50 1.57
N SER A 40 13.03 -14.83 0.28
CA SER A 40 14.17 -15.46 -0.41
C SER A 40 14.96 -14.48 -1.29
N GLY A 41 14.56 -13.20 -1.36
CA GLY A 41 15.20 -12.24 -2.25
C GLY A 41 15.07 -12.66 -3.71
N ASN A 42 13.91 -13.20 -4.09
CA ASN A 42 13.66 -13.81 -5.41
C ASN A 42 14.66 -14.95 -5.70
N GLY A 43 14.87 -15.84 -4.73
CA GLY A 43 15.77 -17.00 -4.82
C GLY A 43 17.27 -16.71 -4.63
N GLN A 44 17.65 -15.46 -4.34
CA GLN A 44 19.07 -15.09 -4.14
C GLN A 44 19.57 -15.37 -2.72
N LEU A 45 18.67 -15.46 -1.75
CA LEU A 45 19.00 -15.89 -0.39
C LEU A 45 18.98 -17.43 -0.29
N PRO A 46 19.89 -18.02 0.49
CA PRO A 46 19.87 -19.47 0.72
C PRO A 46 18.56 -19.89 1.40
N TRP A 47 17.98 -21.00 0.93
CA TRP A 47 16.80 -21.63 1.53
C TRP A 47 17.09 -23.10 1.90
N PRO A 48 16.77 -23.55 3.13
CA PRO A 48 16.18 -22.79 4.23
C PRO A 48 17.09 -21.66 4.72
N PRO A 49 16.54 -20.61 5.37
CA PRO A 49 17.33 -19.48 5.84
C PRO A 49 18.46 -19.97 6.74
N SER A 50 19.63 -19.36 6.60
CA SER A 50 20.77 -19.67 7.45
C SER A 50 20.41 -19.48 8.92
N SER A 51 20.59 -20.52 9.74
CA SER A 51 20.53 -20.40 11.20
C SER A 51 21.82 -19.83 11.78
N ASN A 52 22.84 -19.56 10.94
CA ASN A 52 24.08 -18.94 11.35
C ASN A 52 23.86 -17.42 11.51
N THR A 53 23.93 -16.94 12.75
CA THR A 53 23.85 -15.53 13.13
C THR A 53 25.02 -14.69 12.63
N ASP A 54 26.11 -15.33 12.20
CA ASP A 54 27.29 -14.68 11.62
C ASP A 54 27.17 -14.49 10.09
N SER A 55 26.04 -14.87 9.49
CA SER A 55 25.78 -14.60 8.07
C SER A 55 25.89 -13.10 7.79
N SER A 56 26.55 -12.73 6.68
CA SER A 56 26.61 -11.33 6.24
C SER A 56 25.25 -10.81 5.77
N THR A 57 24.31 -11.71 5.47
CA THR A 57 22.93 -11.37 5.10
C THR A 57 21.96 -12.31 5.79
N LEU A 58 21.01 -11.77 6.56
CA LEU A 58 19.92 -12.52 7.19
C LEU A 58 18.76 -11.59 7.55
N PHE A 59 17.55 -12.14 7.66
CA PHE A 59 16.44 -11.44 8.31
C PHE A 59 16.54 -11.59 9.83
N ASN A 60 16.32 -10.51 10.56
CA ASN A 60 16.11 -10.54 12.00
C ASN A 60 14.61 -10.57 12.32
N ASP A 61 13.82 -9.70 11.66
CA ASP A 61 12.39 -9.58 11.90
C ASP A 61 11.66 -8.89 10.74
N ILE A 62 10.37 -9.21 10.58
CA ILE A 62 9.42 -8.47 9.73
C ILE A 62 8.15 -8.25 10.53
N ARG A 63 7.77 -6.99 10.73
CA ARG A 63 6.52 -6.56 11.38
C ARG A 63 5.66 -5.81 10.40
N LEU A 64 4.36 -5.93 10.59
CA LEU A 64 3.36 -5.32 9.72
C LEU A 64 2.36 -4.52 10.54
N PHE A 65 2.04 -3.34 10.03
CA PHE A 65 1.00 -2.48 10.57
C PHE A 65 0.07 -2.02 9.44
N LEU A 66 -1.16 -1.70 9.78
CA LEU A 66 -2.09 -1.03 8.89
C LEU A 66 -2.25 0.42 9.35
N THR A 67 -1.70 1.37 8.61
CA THR A 67 -1.59 2.77 9.04
C THR A 67 -2.36 3.73 8.14
N SER A 68 -2.98 4.74 8.73
CA SER A 68 -3.58 5.87 8.02
C SER A 68 -3.47 7.12 8.88
N GLU A 69 -2.65 8.08 8.45
CA GLU A 69 -2.52 9.36 9.15
C GLU A 69 -3.81 10.18 9.05
N SER A 70 -4.46 10.19 7.87
CA SER A 70 -5.70 10.94 7.65
C SER A 70 -6.89 10.43 8.47
N LEU A 71 -6.91 9.12 8.74
CA LEU A 71 -7.96 8.49 9.56
C LEU A 71 -7.51 8.29 11.01
N SER A 72 -6.28 8.70 11.37
CA SER A 72 -5.70 8.54 12.71
C SER A 72 -5.73 7.10 13.22
N HIS A 73 -5.32 6.14 12.38
CA HIS A 73 -5.24 4.73 12.72
C HIS A 73 -3.85 4.13 12.49
N ASN A 74 -3.44 3.24 13.38
CA ASN A 74 -2.24 2.41 13.33
C ASN A 74 -2.53 1.05 13.98
N PHE A 75 -3.05 0.10 13.20
CA PHE A 75 -3.36 -1.23 13.69
C PHE A 75 -2.17 -2.18 13.59
N THR A 76 -1.94 -2.96 14.63
CA THR A 76 -0.99 -4.09 14.62
C THR A 76 -1.52 -5.23 13.76
N ILE A 77 -0.85 -5.54 12.65
CA ILE A 77 -1.08 -6.78 11.88
C ILE A 77 -0.20 -7.90 12.44
N SER A 78 1.09 -7.62 12.66
CA SER A 78 2.06 -8.54 13.27
C SER A 78 3.12 -7.77 14.04
N ASN A 79 3.42 -8.20 15.26
CA ASN A 79 4.36 -7.54 16.17
C ASN A 79 5.67 -8.32 16.40
N GLY A 80 5.94 -9.36 15.61
CA GLY A 80 7.15 -10.19 15.77
C GLY A 80 7.16 -11.12 16.99
N THR A 81 6.03 -11.28 17.69
CA THR A 81 5.88 -12.20 18.84
C THR A 81 4.75 -13.19 18.61
N THR A 82 4.75 -14.32 19.33
CA THR A 82 3.64 -15.27 19.28
C THR A 82 2.50 -14.76 20.19
N PRO A 83 1.27 -14.57 19.69
CA PRO A 83 0.13 -14.21 20.52
C PRO A 83 -0.05 -15.19 21.68
N SER A 84 -0.15 -14.67 22.91
CA SER A 84 -0.26 -15.48 24.12
C SER A 84 -1.68 -16.00 24.39
N ALA A 85 -2.71 -15.31 23.90
CA ALA A 85 -4.11 -15.72 23.89
C ALA A 85 -4.93 -14.84 22.93
N ASN A 86 -5.96 -15.40 22.29
CA ASN A 86 -6.84 -14.78 21.29
C ASN A 86 -6.09 -14.13 20.10
N THR A 87 -6.54 -14.42 18.89
CA THR A 87 -5.84 -14.25 17.61
C THR A 87 -5.71 -12.81 17.11
N SER A 88 -5.60 -11.83 18.01
CA SER A 88 -5.68 -10.40 17.70
C SER A 88 -4.69 -9.94 16.62
N TYR A 89 -3.53 -10.59 16.51
CA TYR A 89 -2.56 -10.32 15.46
C TYR A 89 -1.90 -11.61 14.96
N ILE A 90 -1.19 -11.50 13.85
CA ILE A 90 -0.41 -12.59 13.25
C ILE A 90 0.93 -12.70 13.95
N GLY A 91 1.33 -13.93 14.30
CA GLY A 91 2.64 -14.22 14.89
C GLY A 91 3.83 -13.79 14.02
N PRO A 92 5.07 -14.16 14.40
CA PRO A 92 6.27 -13.71 13.68
C PRO A 92 6.21 -14.11 12.20
N VAL A 93 6.28 -13.12 11.30
CA VAL A 93 6.07 -13.33 9.85
C VAL A 93 7.06 -14.35 9.27
N LEU A 94 8.32 -14.30 9.70
CA LEU A 94 9.36 -15.24 9.25
C LEU A 94 9.08 -16.70 9.66
N GLY A 95 8.30 -16.90 10.73
CA GLY A 95 7.88 -18.21 11.24
C GLY A 95 6.63 -18.77 10.56
N LEU A 96 5.93 -17.97 9.75
CA LEU A 96 4.80 -18.46 8.95
C LEU A 96 5.31 -19.46 7.91
N GLU A 97 4.54 -20.51 7.66
CA GLU A 97 4.80 -21.48 6.58
C GLU A 97 6.30 -21.88 6.48
N PRO A 98 6.85 -22.58 7.49
CA PRO A 98 8.30 -22.77 7.64
C PRO A 98 8.97 -23.51 6.47
N SER A 99 8.19 -24.19 5.62
CA SER A 99 8.67 -24.87 4.41
C SER A 99 8.61 -24.01 3.14
N SER A 100 8.13 -22.77 3.22
CA SER A 100 7.90 -21.86 2.08
C SER A 100 8.77 -20.61 2.15
N THR A 101 9.30 -20.18 1.01
CA THR A 101 9.97 -18.88 0.83
C THR A 101 9.00 -17.72 0.78
N VAL A 102 7.73 -17.98 0.48
CA VAL A 102 6.65 -16.98 0.50
C VAL A 102 5.87 -17.14 1.80
N LYS A 103 5.65 -16.04 2.50
CA LYS A 103 4.90 -15.95 3.75
C LYS A 103 3.54 -15.34 3.47
N HIS A 104 2.48 -16.11 3.70
CA HIS A 104 1.11 -15.63 3.60
C HIS A 104 0.62 -15.13 4.96
N VAL A 105 0.50 -13.81 5.09
CA VAL A 105 -0.16 -13.15 6.20
C VAL A 105 -1.64 -13.09 5.88
N ASN A 106 -2.48 -13.69 6.74
CA ASN A 106 -3.93 -13.71 6.59
C ASN A 106 -4.59 -13.10 7.82
N TRP A 107 -4.64 -11.76 7.88
CA TRP A 107 -5.08 -11.01 9.05
C TRP A 107 -6.57 -10.67 8.97
N VAL A 108 -7.32 -10.91 10.05
CA VAL A 108 -8.77 -10.62 10.10
C VAL A 108 -8.96 -9.12 10.26
N TRP A 109 -9.76 -8.49 9.38
CA TRP A 109 -10.08 -7.06 9.56
C TRP A 109 -10.83 -6.82 10.88
N PRO A 110 -10.49 -5.78 11.66
CA PRO A 110 -11.17 -5.46 12.90
C PRO A 110 -12.53 -4.79 12.68
N LYS A 111 -13.37 -4.76 13.72
CA LYS A 111 -14.80 -4.40 13.63
C LYS A 111 -15.08 -3.03 13.01
N CYS A 112 -14.27 -2.02 13.31
CA CYS A 112 -14.47 -0.67 12.81
C CYS A 112 -14.29 -0.55 11.28
N LEU A 113 -13.63 -1.51 10.64
CA LEU A 113 -13.47 -1.55 9.18
C LEU A 113 -14.60 -2.29 8.45
N VAL A 114 -15.58 -2.85 9.19
CA VAL A 114 -16.75 -3.50 8.61
C VAL A 114 -17.60 -2.49 7.83
N GLY A 115 -18.11 -2.90 6.67
CA GLY A 115 -18.91 -2.06 5.79
C GLY A 115 -18.83 -2.49 4.34
N ASP A 116 -19.73 -2.01 3.50
CA ASP A 116 -19.94 -2.50 2.13
C ASP A 116 -19.33 -1.62 1.03
N GLY A 117 -18.66 -0.52 1.38
CA GLY A 117 -18.10 0.42 0.39
C GLY A 117 -19.06 1.52 -0.06
N SER A 118 -20.34 1.46 0.32
CA SER A 118 -21.38 2.39 -0.12
C SER A 118 -21.61 3.56 0.84
N ASP A 119 -21.18 3.41 2.10
CA ASP A 119 -21.32 4.42 3.13
C ASP A 119 -20.33 5.57 2.93
N SER A 120 -20.77 6.65 2.27
CA SER A 120 -20.08 7.93 2.20
C SER A 120 -20.23 8.73 3.50
N LYS A 121 -20.05 8.09 4.65
CA LYS A 121 -20.09 8.76 5.96
C LYS A 121 -18.74 9.44 6.18
N SER A 122 -18.76 10.70 6.62
CA SER A 122 -17.55 11.47 6.93
C SER A 122 -16.70 10.84 8.04
N ASP A 123 -17.32 9.99 8.86
CA ASP A 123 -16.72 9.40 10.07
C ASP A 123 -16.49 7.89 9.86
N SER A 124 -16.25 7.46 8.63
CA SER A 124 -15.91 6.07 8.34
C SER A 124 -14.41 5.84 8.56
N ASP A 125 -14.07 4.77 9.28
CA ASP A 125 -12.69 4.30 9.42
C ASP A 125 -12.18 3.62 8.13
N ARG A 126 -12.93 3.67 7.03
CA ARG A 126 -12.61 3.01 5.76
C ARG A 126 -12.09 4.04 4.77
N GLY A 127 -11.02 3.71 4.05
CA GLY A 127 -10.41 4.66 3.12
C GLY A 127 -8.98 4.31 2.72
N ALA A 128 -8.13 5.31 2.60
CA ALA A 128 -6.73 5.14 2.25
C ALA A 128 -5.91 4.68 3.47
N TYR A 129 -5.15 3.63 3.27
CA TYR A 129 -4.25 3.05 4.27
C TYR A 129 -2.93 2.66 3.61
N ASN A 130 -1.89 2.47 4.42
CA ASN A 130 -0.68 1.77 4.02
C ASN A 130 -0.56 0.46 4.80
N ILE A 131 -0.09 -0.59 4.12
CA ILE A 131 0.54 -1.71 4.79
C ILE A 131 1.97 -1.27 5.08
N SER A 132 2.25 -0.91 6.33
CA SER A 132 3.57 -0.49 6.81
C SER A 132 4.40 -1.71 7.16
N MET A 133 5.41 -2.01 6.36
CA MET A 133 6.33 -3.12 6.57
C MET A 133 7.63 -2.64 7.21
N HIS A 134 7.84 -3.04 8.45
CA HIS A 134 9.04 -2.74 9.21
C HIS A 134 9.95 -3.97 9.15
N GLN A 135 11.15 -3.81 8.62
CA GLN A 135 12.11 -4.89 8.44
C GLN A 135 13.36 -4.59 9.26
N SER A 136 13.79 -5.56 10.07
CA SER A 136 15.15 -5.57 10.61
C SER A 136 15.91 -6.71 9.98
N PHE A 137 17.08 -6.43 9.45
CA PHE A 137 17.89 -7.41 8.74
C PHE A 137 19.36 -7.00 8.70
N ARG A 138 20.22 -7.96 8.36
CA ARG A 138 21.61 -7.71 8.03
C ARG A 138 21.79 -7.77 6.52
N TRP A 139 22.58 -6.86 5.97
CA TRP A 139 23.01 -6.86 4.59
C TRP A 139 24.51 -6.52 4.49
N ASN A 140 25.29 -7.39 3.85
CA ASN A 140 26.75 -7.26 3.72
C ASN A 140 27.47 -6.96 5.05
N GLY A 141 27.00 -7.55 6.16
CA GLY A 141 27.59 -7.39 7.49
C GLY A 141 27.12 -6.17 8.27
N THR A 142 26.23 -5.34 7.71
CA THR A 142 25.64 -4.18 8.40
C THR A 142 24.18 -4.44 8.73
N ASP A 143 23.78 -4.16 9.96
CA ASP A 143 22.39 -4.26 10.40
C ASP A 143 21.62 -3.00 9.97
N TYR A 144 20.42 -3.20 9.44
CA TYR A 144 19.52 -2.18 8.93
C TYR A 144 18.13 -2.34 9.53
N TYR A 145 17.42 -1.22 9.63
CA TYR A 145 16.01 -1.14 9.89
C TYR A 145 15.33 -0.26 8.84
N THR A 146 14.43 -0.83 8.04
CA THR A 146 13.72 -0.09 7.00
C THR A 146 12.22 -0.14 7.23
N VAL A 147 11.53 0.97 6.95
CA VAL A 147 10.08 1.01 6.88
C VAL A 147 9.64 1.23 5.44
N PHE A 148 8.71 0.40 4.96
CA PHE A 148 8.13 0.50 3.64
C PHE A 148 6.62 0.66 3.71
N GLN A 149 6.10 1.72 3.06
CA GLN A 149 4.67 2.00 3.00
C GLN A 149 4.09 1.54 1.67
N LEU A 150 3.27 0.48 1.71
CA LEU A 150 2.51 0.03 0.55
C LEU A 150 1.08 0.57 0.60
N PRO A 151 0.71 1.56 -0.26
CA PRO A 151 -0.62 2.12 -0.25
C PRO A 151 -1.65 1.09 -0.72
N ILE A 152 -2.80 1.07 -0.05
CA ILE A 152 -3.98 0.29 -0.36
C ILE A 152 -5.24 1.13 -0.09
N SER A 153 -6.39 0.62 -0.47
CA SER A 153 -7.68 1.24 -0.14
C SER A 153 -8.61 0.22 0.50
N VAL A 154 -9.08 0.49 1.71
CA VAL A 154 -10.11 -0.32 2.39
C VAL A 154 -11.48 0.16 1.91
N THR A 155 -11.93 -0.35 0.77
CA THR A 155 -13.18 0.08 0.13
C THR A 155 -14.10 -1.06 -0.27
N ASN A 156 -13.59 -2.26 -0.51
CA ASN A 156 -14.43 -3.42 -0.81
C ASN A 156 -15.15 -3.90 0.45
N SER A 157 -16.27 -4.60 0.25
CA SER A 157 -17.11 -5.08 1.35
C SER A 157 -16.35 -5.94 2.34
N ILE A 158 -16.44 -5.61 3.62
CA ILE A 158 -15.96 -6.40 4.76
C ILE A 158 -17.21 -6.78 5.56
N PRO A 159 -17.62 -8.07 5.59
CA PRO A 159 -18.84 -8.49 6.29
C PRO A 159 -18.63 -8.52 7.81
N GLU A 160 -19.70 -8.35 8.59
CA GLU A 160 -19.69 -8.61 10.03
C GLU A 160 -19.29 -10.06 10.35
N SER A 161 -18.55 -10.27 11.43
CA SER A 161 -18.19 -11.60 11.93
C SER A 161 -17.76 -11.56 13.40
N ASP A 162 -18.10 -12.61 14.15
CA ASP A 162 -17.71 -12.77 15.57
C ASP A 162 -16.19 -12.97 15.75
N GLU A 163 -15.46 -13.32 14.68
CA GLU A 163 -14.00 -13.47 14.69
C GLU A 163 -13.27 -12.13 14.67
N ARG A 164 -13.97 -11.04 14.32
CA ARG A 164 -13.37 -9.69 14.26
C ARG A 164 -13.25 -9.11 15.66
N VAL A 165 -12.06 -8.65 16.00
CA VAL A 165 -11.80 -8.01 17.29
C VAL A 165 -12.16 -6.52 17.26
N ASP A 166 -12.31 -5.94 18.45
CA ASP A 166 -12.44 -4.49 18.61
C ASP A 166 -11.15 -3.79 18.14
N CYS A 167 -11.30 -2.69 17.41
CA CYS A 167 -10.17 -1.92 16.87
C CYS A 167 -9.24 -1.40 17.96
N ALA A 168 -9.77 -1.02 19.12
CA ALA A 168 -8.99 -0.53 20.26
C ALA A 168 -7.99 -1.58 20.79
N LEU A 169 -8.18 -2.87 20.49
CA LEU A 169 -7.24 -3.93 20.87
C LEU A 169 -6.01 -4.00 19.95
N LEU A 170 -6.09 -3.44 18.74
CA LEU A 170 -5.02 -3.48 17.75
C LEU A 170 -4.32 -2.14 17.57
N GLU A 171 -4.95 -1.07 18.04
CA GLU A 171 -4.51 0.30 17.90
C GLU A 171 -3.17 0.54 18.61
N ASN A 172 -2.31 1.29 17.94
CA ASN A 172 -1.09 1.87 18.50
C ASN A 172 -1.15 3.38 18.38
N GLU A 173 -0.17 4.06 18.98
CA GLU A 173 0.06 5.47 18.72
C GLU A 173 0.33 5.69 17.22
N VAL A 174 -0.36 6.67 16.63
CA VAL A 174 -0.15 7.08 15.24
C VAL A 174 1.10 7.95 15.17
N MET A 175 2.04 7.54 14.34
CA MET A 175 3.21 8.35 13.98
C MET A 175 2.93 9.07 12.67
N SER A 176 3.43 10.30 12.53
CA SER A 176 3.39 11.00 11.25
C SER A 176 4.26 10.28 10.21
N VAL A 177 3.94 10.46 8.93
CA VAL A 177 4.79 9.92 7.85
C VAL A 177 6.24 10.39 7.98
N ALA A 178 6.47 11.64 8.38
CA ALA A 178 7.81 12.19 8.55
C ALA A 178 8.61 11.47 9.65
N GLU A 179 7.98 11.19 10.80
CA GLU A 179 8.64 10.46 11.90
C GLU A 179 8.98 9.02 11.51
N VAL A 180 8.09 8.38 10.72
CA VAL A 180 8.35 7.04 10.21
C VAL A 180 9.52 7.04 9.23
N ASP A 181 9.56 8.00 8.30
CA ASP A 181 10.64 8.13 7.31
C ASP A 181 11.99 8.42 7.97
N GLU A 182 12.02 9.27 9.01
CA GLU A 182 13.24 9.57 9.79
C GLU A 182 13.76 8.34 10.56
N SER A 183 12.89 7.40 10.92
CA SER A 183 13.27 6.15 11.60
C SER A 183 13.80 5.07 10.66
N SER A 184 13.64 5.25 9.33
CA SER A 184 14.01 4.25 8.33
C SER A 184 15.42 4.49 7.80
N ASP A 185 16.24 3.46 7.84
CA ASP A 185 17.51 3.44 7.12
C ASP A 185 17.28 3.45 5.61
N SER A 186 18.31 3.86 4.87
CA SER A 186 18.38 3.76 3.42
C SER A 186 19.52 2.86 3.00
N LEU A 187 19.26 1.99 2.03
CA LEU A 187 20.32 1.23 1.37
C LEU A 187 20.85 1.98 0.14
N PRO A 188 22.11 1.76 -0.24
CA PRO A 188 22.72 2.38 -1.42
C PRO A 188 22.03 1.97 -2.74
N GLY A 189 21.18 0.95 -2.72
CA GLY A 189 20.35 0.49 -3.83
C GLY A 189 19.46 -0.67 -3.38
N GLN A 190 18.49 -1.07 -4.21
CA GLN A 190 17.66 -2.23 -3.93
C GLN A 190 18.51 -3.51 -4.06
N PRO A 191 18.60 -4.37 -3.00
CA PRO A 191 19.52 -5.51 -2.96
C PRO A 191 19.46 -6.55 -4.10
N TRP A 192 18.32 -6.65 -4.78
CA TRP A 192 17.99 -7.74 -5.71
C TRP A 192 17.87 -7.30 -7.15
N VAL A 193 17.83 -6.00 -7.41
CA VAL A 193 17.55 -5.42 -8.72
C VAL A 193 18.69 -4.48 -9.10
N GLU A 194 19.44 -4.87 -10.13
CA GLU A 194 20.45 -4.00 -10.73
C GLU A 194 19.82 -3.11 -11.81
N GLY A 195 20.04 -1.79 -11.72
CA GLY A 195 19.85 -0.87 -12.85
C GLY A 195 18.41 -0.63 -13.34
N VAL A 196 17.38 -1.00 -12.59
CA VAL A 196 15.98 -0.76 -13.00
C VAL A 196 15.52 0.64 -12.60
N SER A 197 15.07 1.39 -13.61
CA SER A 197 14.35 2.64 -13.43
C SER A 197 12.96 2.35 -12.87
N THR A 198 12.67 3.01 -11.75
CA THR A 198 11.40 2.98 -11.04
C THR A 198 10.21 3.34 -11.95
N THR A 199 9.12 2.58 -11.89
CA THR A 199 7.92 2.86 -12.70
C THR A 199 6.92 3.69 -11.90
N ASP A 200 6.74 4.95 -12.30
CA ASP A 200 5.72 5.85 -11.75
C ASP A 200 4.31 5.26 -12.00
N SER A 201 3.63 4.83 -10.94
CA SER A 201 2.21 4.48 -11.01
C SER A 201 1.36 5.73 -10.80
N SER A 202 1.24 6.56 -11.85
CA SER A 202 0.29 7.67 -11.90
C SER A 202 -1.01 7.22 -12.58
N ALA A 203 -2.01 6.80 -11.80
CA ALA A 203 -3.38 6.72 -12.31
C ALA A 203 -4.05 8.10 -12.12
N SER A 204 -4.05 8.93 -13.16
CA SER A 204 -4.98 10.08 -13.25
C SER A 204 -6.33 9.61 -13.81
N PRO A 205 -7.47 10.09 -13.27
CA PRO A 205 -8.79 9.69 -13.74
C PRO A 205 -9.02 10.28 -15.14
N THR A 206 -9.13 9.41 -16.14
CA THR A 206 -9.57 9.83 -17.47
C THR A 206 -11.05 10.18 -17.39
N GLN A 207 -11.34 11.47 -17.51
CA GLN A 207 -12.67 12.02 -17.70
C GLN A 207 -13.23 11.50 -19.03
N THR A 208 -14.23 10.62 -18.97
CA THR A 208 -14.89 10.04 -20.14
C THR A 208 -15.66 11.12 -20.89
N GLY A 209 -15.04 11.68 -21.94
CA GLY A 209 -15.66 12.60 -22.89
C GLY A 209 -16.65 11.89 -23.80
N MET A 210 -17.83 12.50 -23.94
CA MET A 210 -18.97 12.05 -24.75
C MET A 210 -18.63 11.84 -26.24
N GLY A 211 -19.37 10.89 -26.83
CA GLY A 211 -19.22 10.33 -28.18
C GLY A 211 -19.05 11.31 -29.35
N LEU A 212 -18.11 10.94 -30.24
CA LEU A 212 -18.00 11.42 -31.61
C LEU A 212 -19.12 10.81 -32.47
N ARG A 213 -19.99 11.64 -33.05
CA ARG A 213 -20.74 11.29 -34.26
C ARG A 213 -20.14 12.08 -35.43
N SER A 214 -19.51 11.35 -36.34
CA SER A 214 -18.99 11.85 -37.62
C SER A 214 -20.14 12.04 -38.61
N HIS A 215 -20.30 13.25 -39.15
CA HIS A 215 -21.00 13.46 -40.42
C HIS A 215 -20.25 14.49 -41.26
N SER A 216 -19.70 14.01 -42.37
CA SER A 216 -19.08 14.78 -43.44
C SER A 216 -20.15 15.44 -44.32
N GLY A 217 -19.93 16.69 -44.71
CA GLY A 217 -20.79 17.41 -45.66
C GLY A 217 -20.36 18.86 -45.87
N SER A 218 -19.52 19.10 -46.88
CA SER A 218 -19.07 20.43 -47.32
C SER A 218 -20.20 21.27 -47.95
N ARG A 219 -20.21 22.60 -47.74
CA ARG A 219 -20.24 23.66 -48.78
C ARG A 219 -20.43 25.10 -48.23
N ARG A 220 -19.43 25.93 -48.53
CA ARG A 220 -19.42 27.32 -49.08
C ARG A 220 -20.23 28.48 -48.42
N MET A 221 -19.44 29.47 -47.97
CA MET A 221 -19.42 30.93 -48.29
C MET A 221 -20.71 31.77 -48.27
N ALA A 222 -20.68 32.82 -47.42
CA ALA A 222 -21.09 34.24 -47.59
C ALA A 222 -21.53 34.74 -46.20
N GLY A 223 -20.93 35.73 -45.54
CA GLY A 223 -20.59 37.06 -46.03
C GLY A 223 -21.80 37.98 -45.87
N ILE A 224 -21.92 38.67 -44.71
CA ILE A 224 -22.53 40.01 -44.54
C ILE A 224 -22.10 40.50 -43.16
N ALA A 225 -21.35 41.61 -43.16
CA ALA A 225 -21.08 42.44 -42.01
C ALA A 225 -22.20 43.49 -41.89
N ILE A 226 -22.74 43.70 -40.69
CA ILE A 226 -23.51 44.90 -40.37
C ILE A 226 -22.94 45.44 -39.06
N ALA A 227 -22.25 46.57 -39.18
CA ALA A 227 -21.93 47.45 -38.08
C ALA A 227 -23.13 48.36 -37.81
N ALA A 228 -23.53 48.49 -36.55
CA ALA A 228 -24.35 49.59 -36.09
C ALA A 228 -23.82 50.08 -34.73
N THR A 229 -23.60 51.38 -34.68
CA THR A 229 -22.82 52.11 -33.69
C THR A 229 -23.77 52.88 -32.76
N MET A 230 -23.43 52.91 -31.46
CA MET A 230 -23.84 53.84 -30.38
C MET A 230 -25.35 53.98 -30.04
N ILE A 231 -25.66 54.07 -28.73
CA ILE A 231 -26.01 55.34 -28.04
C ILE A 231 -26.44 55.10 -26.57
N LEU A 232 -25.79 55.85 -25.68
CA LEU A 232 -26.15 56.40 -24.35
C LEU A 232 -26.81 55.57 -23.22
N HIS A 233 -26.03 55.44 -22.13
CA HIS A 233 -26.23 55.97 -20.75
C HIS A 233 -27.58 55.98 -20.01
N PHE A 234 -27.43 55.77 -18.68
CA PHE A 234 -28.29 56.09 -17.51
C PHE A 234 -29.34 55.02 -17.12
N PHE A 235 -29.59 54.62 -15.87
CA PHE A 235 -29.34 55.15 -14.52
C PHE A 235 -29.24 53.97 -13.50
N SER A 236 -28.50 54.22 -12.41
CA SER A 236 -28.58 53.65 -11.03
C SER A 236 -28.46 52.15 -10.81
#